data_AF-A0A2D5QDJ6-F1
#
_entry.id   AF-A0A2D5QDJ6-F1
#
_cell.length_a   1.000
_cell.length_b   1.000
_cell.length_c   1.000
_cell.angle_alpha   90.00
_cell.angle_beta   90.00
_cell.angle_gamma   90.00
#
_symmetry.space_group_name_H-M   'P 1'
#
loop_
_entity.id
_entity.type
_entity.pdbx_description
1 polymer ?
#
loop_
_entity_poly.entity_id
_entity_poly.type
_entity_poly.pdbx_seq_one_letter_code
_entity_poly.pdbx_strand_id
1 'polypeptide(L)'
;MKYNIKKISNKNEIEKIYLNFIKFSSQKNIFCSKEILEFFFNDLDLYSIYKNDKIKSFVYLLKDKNNFIVSEPFIYSGIINHPKLNMKNSRYNNEVFKINELIINEIFKNYENINLNLSPNFLDARPFLWFNYGKHDKKKNFSNSMLHFNNRYSI
;
A
#
# COMPACT_ATOMS: atom_id res chain seq x y z
N MET A 1 20.88 6.40 1.42
CA MET A 1 20.33 5.51 2.46
C MET A 1 19.16 4.75 1.90
N LYS A 2 19.10 3.43 2.18
CA LYS A 2 18.18 2.46 1.59
C LYS A 2 16.89 2.36 2.43
N TYR A 3 15.77 2.08 1.77
CA TYR A 3 14.50 1.73 2.43
C TYR A 3 14.50 0.25 2.80
N ASN A 4 13.95 -0.10 3.95
CA ASN A 4 13.84 -1.48 4.42
C ASN A 4 12.37 -1.86 4.61
N ILE A 5 12.00 -3.06 4.18
CA ILE A 5 10.68 -3.64 4.41
C ILE A 5 10.78 -4.56 5.63
N LYS A 6 9.85 -4.40 6.58
CA LYS A 6 9.68 -5.30 7.72
C LYS A 6 8.27 -5.89 7.68
N LYS A 7 8.15 -7.22 7.60
CA LYS A 7 6.88 -7.91 7.81
C LYS A 7 6.53 -7.90 9.30
N ILE A 8 5.27 -7.64 9.62
CA ILE A 8 4.78 -7.62 11.01
C ILE A 8 4.20 -8.99 11.30
N SER A 9 4.79 -9.67 12.27
CA SER A 9 4.39 -11.04 12.68
C SER A 9 3.83 -11.10 14.09
N ASN A 10 3.86 -9.99 14.83
CA ASN A 10 3.34 -9.89 16.18
C ASN A 10 2.19 -8.88 16.23
N LYS A 11 1.01 -9.33 16.66
CA LYS A 11 -0.21 -8.52 16.79
C LYS A 11 -0.01 -7.29 17.67
N ASN A 12 0.87 -7.37 18.69
CA ASN A 12 1.16 -6.26 19.60
C ASN A 12 1.86 -5.08 18.90
N GLU A 13 2.46 -5.29 17.72
CA GLU A 13 3.06 -4.18 16.94
C GLU A 13 2.00 -3.28 16.28
N ILE A 14 0.77 -3.77 16.08
CA ILE A 14 -0.33 -3.03 15.42
C ILE A 14 -0.64 -1.75 16.19
N GLU A 15 -0.79 -1.83 17.51
CA GLU A 15 -1.11 -0.68 18.34
C GLU A 15 -0.06 0.43 18.20
N LYS A 16 1.23 0.05 18.25
CA LYS A 16 2.34 0.98 18.11
C LYS A 16 2.33 1.66 16.74
N ILE A 17 2.08 0.92 15.67
CA ILE A 17 2.02 1.47 14.30
C ILE A 17 0.80 2.36 14.15
N TYR A 18 -0.35 1.93 14.68
CA TYR A 18 -1.58 2.68 14.57
C TYR A 18 -1.46 4.05 15.23
N LEU A 19 -1.00 4.08 16.49
CA LEU A 19 -0.86 5.32 17.26
C LEU A 19 0.19 6.26 16.66
N ASN A 20 1.32 5.74 16.18
CA ASN A 20 2.43 6.57 15.72
C ASN A 20 2.35 6.97 14.24
N PHE A 21 1.55 6.27 13.43
CA PHE A 21 1.54 6.45 11.98
C PHE A 21 0.14 6.55 11.39
N ILE A 22 -0.71 5.53 11.55
CA ILE A 22 -2.00 5.46 10.85
C ILE A 22 -2.99 6.51 11.36
N LYS A 23 -3.07 6.71 12.68
CA LYS A 23 -4.02 7.62 13.34
C LYS A 23 -4.02 9.04 12.74
N PHE A 24 -2.84 9.52 12.34
CA PHE A 24 -2.61 10.87 11.84
C PHE A 24 -2.55 10.96 10.31
N SER A 25 -2.70 9.85 9.60
CA SER A 25 -2.64 9.85 8.14
C SER A 25 -3.94 10.34 7.51
N SER A 26 -3.84 11.18 6.48
CA SER A 26 -4.99 11.56 5.63
C SER A 26 -5.44 10.42 4.71
N GLN A 27 -4.63 9.36 4.57
CA GLN A 27 -4.94 8.18 3.78
C GLN A 27 -5.61 7.06 4.60
N LYS A 28 -5.83 7.29 5.90
CA LYS A 28 -6.52 6.32 6.75
C LYS A 28 -7.96 6.14 6.29
N ASN A 29 -8.46 4.92 6.40
CA ASN A 29 -9.85 4.55 6.14
C ASN A 29 -10.29 3.52 7.19
N ILE A 30 -11.56 3.08 7.13
CA ILE A 30 -12.10 2.14 8.12
C ILE A 30 -11.40 0.78 8.12
N PHE A 31 -10.89 0.32 6.98
CA PHE A 31 -10.22 -0.99 6.83
C PHE A 31 -8.80 -1.03 7.40
N CYS A 32 -8.23 0.11 7.76
CA CYS A 32 -6.98 0.20 8.52
C CYS A 32 -7.20 0.67 9.97
N SER A 33 -8.43 0.55 10.50
CA SER A 33 -8.66 0.77 11.93
C SER A 33 -7.93 -0.28 12.76
N LYS A 34 -7.64 0.05 14.03
CA LYS A 34 -6.96 -0.88 14.95
C LYS A 34 -7.76 -2.18 15.06
N GLU A 35 -9.06 -2.07 15.22
CA GLU A 35 -10.01 -3.17 15.40
C GLU A 35 -10.02 -4.09 14.18
N ILE A 36 -10.08 -3.53 12.96
CA ILE A 36 -10.06 -4.33 11.72
C ILE A 36 -8.72 -5.04 11.54
N LEU A 37 -7.59 -4.33 11.74
CA LEU A 37 -6.26 -4.93 11.62
C LEU A 37 -6.04 -6.06 12.63
N GLU A 38 -6.57 -5.89 13.85
CA GLU A 38 -6.49 -6.91 14.90
C GLU A 38 -7.42 -8.10 14.66
N PHE A 39 -8.62 -7.86 14.14
CA PHE A 39 -9.60 -8.91 13.84
C PHE A 39 -9.11 -9.81 12.70
N PHE A 40 -8.65 -9.22 11.60
CA PHE A 40 -8.15 -9.94 10.42
C PHE A 40 -6.66 -10.30 10.49
N PHE A 41 -5.99 -10.16 11.63
CA PHE A 41 -4.53 -10.27 11.73
C PHE A 41 -3.94 -11.53 11.09
N ASN A 42 -4.61 -12.68 11.23
CA ASN A 42 -4.13 -13.95 10.67
C ASN A 42 -4.29 -14.03 9.14
N ASP A 43 -5.28 -13.33 8.61
CA ASP A 43 -5.62 -13.26 7.19
C ASP A 43 -4.95 -12.06 6.50
N LEU A 44 -4.27 -11.20 7.28
CA LEU A 44 -3.53 -10.05 6.76
C LEU A 44 -2.04 -10.34 6.67
N ASP A 45 -1.46 -9.96 5.54
CA ASP A 45 -0.04 -9.70 5.47
C ASP A 45 0.21 -8.20 5.66
N LEU A 46 0.91 -7.90 6.75
CA LEU A 46 1.19 -6.55 7.21
C LEU A 46 2.68 -6.22 7.04
N TYR A 47 2.97 -5.06 6.45
CA TYR A 47 4.34 -4.59 6.26
C TYR A 47 4.51 -3.14 6.69
N SER A 48 5.70 -2.83 7.21
CA SER A 48 6.14 -1.45 7.43
C SER A 48 7.41 -1.17 6.65
N ILE A 49 7.45 -0.01 6.00
CA ILE A 49 8.60 0.45 5.23
C ILE A 49 9.31 1.50 6.07
N TYR A 50 10.60 1.30 6.34
CA TYR A 50 11.40 2.17 7.19
C TYR A 50 12.50 2.89 6.42
N LYS A 51 12.83 4.09 6.90
CA LYS A 51 14.05 4.82 6.56
C LYS A 51 14.57 5.51 7.81
N ASN A 52 15.76 5.14 8.26
CA ASN A 52 16.40 5.66 9.47
C ASN A 52 15.45 5.56 10.69
N ASP A 53 14.95 4.35 10.94
CA ASP A 53 14.02 4.00 12.03
C ASP A 53 12.65 4.71 12.03
N LYS A 54 12.38 5.56 11.03
CA LYS A 54 11.07 6.17 10.83
C LYS A 54 10.24 5.35 9.86
N ILE A 55 8.99 5.10 10.24
CA ILE A 55 7.99 4.52 9.33
C ILE A 55 7.70 5.52 8.23
N LYS A 56 7.78 5.04 6.99
CA LYS A 56 7.55 5.79 5.76
C LYS A 56 6.33 5.34 5.02
N SER A 57 5.95 4.07 5.17
CA SER A 57 4.70 3.55 4.65
C SER A 57 4.26 2.33 5.46
N PHE A 58 2.97 2.11 5.50
CA PHE A 58 2.33 0.94 6.08
C PHE A 58 1.50 0.24 5.00
N VAL A 59 1.60 -1.08 4.95
CA VAL A 59 0.91 -1.91 3.96
C VAL A 59 0.10 -2.97 4.69
N TYR A 60 -1.16 -3.15 4.30
CA TYR A 60 -2.06 -4.18 4.80
C TYR A 60 -2.77 -4.83 3.61
N LEU A 61 -2.54 -6.13 3.44
CA LEU A 61 -3.04 -6.92 2.32
C LEU A 61 -3.81 -8.11 2.86
N LEU A 62 -5.06 -8.26 2.46
CA LEU A 62 -5.86 -9.42 2.80
C LEU A 62 -5.49 -10.56 1.85
N LYS A 63 -5.18 -11.73 2.42
CA LYS A 63 -4.87 -12.94 1.67
C LYS A 63 -5.96 -13.99 1.85
N ASP A 64 -6.21 -14.75 0.80
CA ASP A 64 -7.02 -15.97 0.88
C ASP A 64 -6.16 -17.19 1.26
N LYS A 65 -6.80 -18.36 1.31
CA LYS A 65 -6.13 -19.64 1.62
C LYS A 65 -5.10 -20.07 0.57
N ASN A 66 -5.18 -19.53 -0.65
CA ASN A 66 -4.28 -19.83 -1.77
C ASN A 66 -3.14 -18.82 -1.86
N ASN A 67 -2.96 -17.95 -0.86
CA ASN A 67 -1.97 -16.88 -0.86
C ASN A 67 -2.19 -15.87 -2.01
N PHE A 68 -3.44 -15.66 -2.42
CA PHE A 68 -3.82 -14.59 -3.33
C PHE A 68 -4.22 -13.35 -2.54
N ILE A 69 -3.81 -12.19 -3.02
CA ILE A 69 -4.30 -10.94 -2.44
C ILE A 69 -5.70 -10.68 -2.97
N VAL A 70 -6.65 -10.55 -2.05
CA VAL A 70 -8.06 -10.31 -2.33
C VAL A 70 -8.49 -8.95 -1.78
N SER A 71 -9.46 -8.33 -2.43
CA SER A 71 -10.02 -7.06 -1.98
C SER A 71 -11.15 -7.29 -0.99
N GLU A 72 -12.10 -8.19 -1.23
CA GLU A 72 -13.25 -8.40 -0.34
C GLU A 72 -12.87 -9.05 1.01
N PRO A 73 -13.43 -8.58 2.14
CA PRO A 73 -14.50 -7.59 2.28
C PRO A 73 -14.03 -6.11 2.30
N PHE A 74 -12.75 -5.84 2.03
CA PHE A 74 -12.19 -4.50 2.07
C PHE A 74 -12.45 -3.74 0.76
N ILE A 75 -13.32 -2.73 0.83
CA ILE A 75 -13.54 -1.82 -0.31
C ILE A 75 -12.25 -1.06 -0.62
N TYR A 76 -11.46 -0.72 0.41
CA TYR A 76 -10.14 -0.09 0.27
C TYR A 76 -9.08 -0.84 1.08
N SER A 77 -7.98 -1.20 0.45
CA SER A 77 -6.84 -1.87 1.07
C SER A 77 -5.52 -1.41 0.45
N GLY A 78 -4.41 -1.88 0.99
CA GLY A 78 -3.10 -1.66 0.40
C GLY A 78 -2.24 -0.74 1.24
N ILE A 79 -2.06 0.52 0.81
CA ILE A 79 -0.88 1.31 1.17
C ILE A 79 -1.26 2.64 1.81
N ILE A 80 -0.58 2.97 2.92
CA ILE A 80 -0.66 4.27 3.61
C ILE A 80 0.74 4.86 3.64
N ASN A 81 0.96 5.93 2.87
CA ASN A 81 2.23 6.64 2.83
C ASN A 81 2.32 7.73 3.90
N HIS A 82 3.54 8.07 4.31
CA HIS A 82 3.79 9.17 5.23
C HIS A 82 3.30 10.51 4.62
N PRO A 83 2.85 11.47 5.44
CA PRO A 83 2.44 12.78 4.92
C PRO A 83 3.64 13.55 4.37
N LYS A 84 3.36 14.53 3.50
CA LYS A 84 4.37 15.40 2.88
C LYS A 84 5.20 16.21 3.88
N LEU A 85 4.60 16.63 4.98
CA LEU A 85 5.21 17.57 5.94
C LEU A 85 5.74 18.83 5.19
N ASN A 86 6.87 19.39 5.63
CA ASN A 86 7.51 20.57 5.07
C ASN A 86 8.37 20.29 3.80
N MET A 87 8.18 19.14 3.14
CA MET A 87 8.96 18.79 1.94
C MET A 87 8.45 19.54 0.71
N LYS A 88 9.36 19.91 -0.21
CA LYS A 88 8.97 20.37 -1.56
C LYS A 88 8.20 19.27 -2.30
N ASN A 89 7.19 19.64 -3.10
CA ASN A 89 6.34 18.69 -3.86
C ASN A 89 7.17 17.70 -4.67
N SER A 90 8.14 18.18 -5.46
CA SER A 90 9.00 17.33 -6.29
C SER A 90 9.74 16.26 -5.48
N ARG A 91 10.30 16.65 -4.33
CA ARG A 91 11.01 15.74 -3.42
C ARG A 91 10.06 14.70 -2.82
N TYR A 92 8.89 15.12 -2.37
CA TYR A 92 7.90 14.22 -1.79
C TYR A 92 7.38 13.21 -2.81
N ASN A 93 7.00 13.68 -4.01
CA ASN A 93 6.51 12.81 -5.08
C ASN A 93 7.57 11.80 -5.51
N ASN A 94 8.85 12.18 -5.56
CA ASN A 94 9.93 11.25 -5.85
C ASN A 94 10.13 10.21 -4.73
N GLU A 95 10.02 10.62 -3.47
CA GLU A 95 10.12 9.73 -2.31
C GLU A 95 8.96 8.73 -2.27
N VAL A 96 7.71 9.19 -2.41
CA VAL A 96 6.52 8.32 -2.47
C VAL A 96 6.61 7.34 -3.64
N PHE A 97 7.00 7.80 -4.83
CA PHE A 97 7.19 6.94 -5.98
C PHE A 97 8.16 5.79 -5.70
N LYS A 98 9.34 6.09 -5.14
CA LYS A 98 10.37 5.10 -4.80
C LYS A 98 9.90 4.10 -3.74
N ILE A 99 9.16 4.57 -2.74
CA ILE A 99 8.60 3.71 -1.70
C ILE A 99 7.57 2.76 -2.32
N ASN A 100 6.64 3.30 -3.11
CA ASN A 100 5.60 2.51 -3.75
C ASN A 100 6.16 1.51 -4.77
N GLU A 101 7.20 1.88 -5.52
CA GLU A 101 7.90 0.95 -6.42
C GLU A 101 8.51 -0.23 -5.65
N LEU A 102 9.14 0.04 -4.51
CA LEU A 102 9.68 -1.00 -3.64
C LEU A 102 8.58 -1.89 -3.04
N ILE A 103 7.45 -1.32 -2.64
CA ILE A 103 6.28 -2.09 -2.15
C ILE A 103 5.75 -3.00 -3.26
N ILE A 104 5.58 -2.44 -4.46
CA ILE A 104 5.03 -3.18 -5.59
C ILE A 104 5.93 -4.34 -5.99
N ASN A 105 7.23 -4.10 -6.08
CA ASN A 105 8.19 -5.18 -6.34
C ASN A 105 8.09 -6.31 -5.29
N GLU A 106 7.90 -5.98 -4.02
CA GLU A 106 7.71 -6.96 -2.96
C GLU A 106 6.40 -7.75 -3.11
N ILE A 107 5.28 -7.08 -3.38
CA ILE A 107 3.97 -7.72 -3.58
C ILE A 107 4.03 -8.65 -4.78
N PHE A 108 4.49 -8.17 -5.94
CA PHE A 108 4.55 -9.00 -7.15
C PHE A 108 5.57 -10.14 -7.07
N LYS A 109 6.56 -10.05 -6.17
CA LYS A 109 7.47 -11.15 -5.90
C LYS A 109 6.81 -12.26 -5.08
N ASN A 110 5.98 -11.91 -4.09
CA ASN A 110 5.48 -12.84 -3.08
C ASN A 110 4.09 -13.42 -3.36
N TYR A 111 3.28 -12.77 -4.20
CA TYR A 111 1.91 -13.20 -4.49
C TYR A 111 1.71 -13.50 -5.97
N GLU A 112 0.97 -14.57 -6.27
CA GLU A 112 0.70 -14.98 -7.66
C GLU A 112 -0.37 -14.10 -8.30
N ASN A 113 -1.50 -13.92 -7.62
CA ASN A 113 -2.63 -13.10 -8.03
C ASN A 113 -2.84 -11.95 -7.06
N ILE A 114 -3.09 -10.76 -7.60
CA ILE A 114 -3.23 -9.54 -6.82
C ILE A 114 -4.50 -8.81 -7.27
N ASN A 115 -5.49 -8.78 -6.38
CA ASN A 115 -6.67 -7.94 -6.49
C ASN A 115 -6.68 -6.96 -5.31
N LEU A 116 -6.38 -5.69 -5.58
CA LEU A 116 -6.32 -4.62 -4.59
C LEU A 116 -7.14 -3.43 -5.04
N ASN A 117 -7.94 -2.90 -4.11
CA ASN A 117 -8.66 -1.66 -4.31
C ASN A 117 -7.97 -0.57 -3.50
N LEU A 118 -7.23 0.32 -4.16
CA LEU A 118 -6.53 1.40 -3.48
C LEU A 118 -7.55 2.47 -3.02
N SER A 119 -7.26 3.10 -1.89
CA SER A 119 -8.06 4.23 -1.41
C SER A 119 -8.06 5.39 -2.42
N PRO A 120 -9.16 6.14 -2.58
CA PRO A 120 -9.19 7.37 -3.39
C PRO A 120 -8.17 8.42 -2.94
N ASN A 121 -7.74 8.35 -1.67
CA ASN A 121 -6.72 9.24 -1.11
C ASN A 121 -5.29 8.78 -1.43
N PHE A 122 -5.12 7.67 -2.16
CA PHE A 122 -3.82 7.18 -2.57
C PHE A 122 -3.22 8.07 -3.67
N LEU A 123 -2.08 8.67 -3.37
CA LEU A 123 -1.57 9.83 -4.12
C LEU A 123 -0.78 9.47 -5.39
N ASP A 124 -0.29 8.24 -5.54
CA ASP A 124 0.60 7.91 -6.64
C ASP A 124 0.43 6.47 -7.13
N ALA A 125 -0.49 6.30 -8.09
CA ALA A 125 -0.76 5.02 -8.75
C ALA A 125 0.28 4.63 -9.81
N ARG A 126 1.24 5.50 -10.17
CA ARG A 126 2.20 5.23 -11.27
C ARG A 126 2.98 3.93 -11.09
N PRO A 127 3.49 3.57 -9.89
CA PRO A 127 4.23 2.32 -9.72
C PRO A 127 3.42 1.07 -10.05
N PHE A 128 2.10 1.10 -9.88
CA PHE A 128 1.21 0.01 -10.29
C PHE A 128 1.04 -0.03 -11.80
N LEU A 129 0.73 1.12 -12.40
CA LEU A 129 0.48 1.25 -13.84
C LEU A 129 1.73 0.95 -14.67
N TRP A 130 2.90 1.32 -14.15
CA TRP A 130 4.18 1.18 -14.86
C TRP A 130 4.88 -0.16 -14.63
N PHE A 131 4.40 -0.99 -13.70
CA PHE A 131 5.09 -2.23 -13.33
C PHE A 131 5.38 -3.16 -14.53
N ASN A 132 4.43 -3.26 -15.45
CA ASN A 132 4.54 -4.03 -16.69
C ASN A 132 4.66 -3.16 -17.95
N TYR A 133 4.76 -1.83 -17.81
CA TYR A 133 4.85 -0.94 -18.98
C TYR A 133 6.11 -1.25 -19.81
N GLY A 134 5.93 -1.45 -21.12
CA GLY A 134 7.00 -1.81 -22.05
C GLY A 134 7.50 -3.26 -21.94
N LYS A 135 6.86 -4.12 -21.15
CA LYS A 135 7.18 -5.55 -21.07
C LYS A 135 6.14 -6.36 -21.85
N HIS A 136 6.48 -6.74 -23.08
CA HIS A 136 5.58 -7.51 -23.95
C HIS A 136 5.33 -8.96 -23.45
N ASP A 137 6.19 -9.50 -22.57
CA ASP A 137 6.22 -10.92 -22.21
C ASP A 137 6.00 -11.27 -20.71
N LYS A 138 5.43 -10.38 -19.86
CA LYS A 138 5.23 -10.68 -18.41
C LYS A 138 3.78 -10.89 -17.95
N LYS A 139 3.65 -11.88 -17.05
CA LYS A 139 2.52 -12.80 -16.78
C LYS A 139 1.55 -12.46 -15.62
N LYS A 140 1.73 -11.36 -14.88
CA LYS A 140 0.91 -11.09 -13.67
C LYS A 140 -0.11 -9.99 -13.91
N ASN A 141 -1.39 -10.35 -13.81
CA ASN A 141 -2.52 -9.45 -13.94
C ASN A 141 -2.74 -8.70 -12.63
N PHE A 142 -2.85 -7.38 -12.72
CA PHE A 142 -3.32 -6.52 -11.64
C PHE A 142 -4.67 -5.96 -12.06
N SER A 143 -5.74 -6.45 -11.43
CA SER A 143 -7.08 -5.88 -11.61
C SER A 143 -7.30 -4.83 -10.53
N ASN A 144 -7.37 -3.55 -10.91
CA ASN A 144 -7.84 -2.50 -10.02
C ASN A 144 -9.28 -2.16 -10.42
N SER A 145 -10.25 -2.50 -9.57
CA SER A 145 -11.68 -2.30 -9.89
C SER A 145 -12.11 -0.83 -9.87
N MET A 146 -11.27 0.10 -9.39
CA MET A 146 -11.70 1.47 -9.07
C MET A 146 -10.87 2.60 -9.71
N LEU A 147 -10.20 2.36 -10.84
CA LEU A 147 -9.66 3.46 -11.67
C LEU A 147 -10.72 3.99 -12.66
N HIS A 148 -11.86 4.48 -12.14
CA HIS A 148 -12.63 5.48 -12.87
C HIS A 148 -11.91 6.82 -12.69
N PHE A 149 -10.90 7.07 -13.54
CA PHE A 149 -10.42 8.44 -13.74
C PHE A 149 -11.58 9.23 -14.35
N ASN A 150 -12.29 10.00 -13.52
CA ASN A 150 -13.09 11.12 -14.00
C ASN A 150 -12.14 12.17 -14.57
N ASN A 151 -11.69 11.98 -15.82
CA ASN A 151 -11.19 13.06 -16.65
C ASN A 151 -12.38 13.95 -17.02
N ARG A 152 -12.79 14.80 -16.08
CA ARG A 152 -13.60 15.99 -16.36
C ARG A 152 -12.76 17.23 -16.10
N TYR A 153 -11.75 17.41 -16.93
CA TYR A 153 -11.27 18.73 -17.34
C TYR A 153 -10.89 18.61 -18.81
N SER A 154 -11.90 18.76 -19.66
CA SER A 154 -11.70 19.16 -21.05
C SER A 154 -11.31 20.64 -21.04
N ILE A 155 -10.26 20.97 -21.79
CA ILE A 155 -9.92 22.35 -22.19
C ILE A 155 -11.05 22.88 -23.07
#